data_AF-A0A1X1BQ17-F1
#
_entry.id   AF-A0A1X1BQ17-F1
#
_cell.length_a   1.000
_cell.length_b   1.000
_cell.length_c   1.000
_cell.angle_alpha   90.00
_cell.angle_beta   90.00
_cell.angle_gamma   90.00
#
_symmetry.space_group_name_H-M   'P 1'
#
loop_
_entity.id
_entity.type
_entity.pdbx_description
1 polymer ?
#
loop_
_entity_poly.entity_id
_entity_poly.type
_entity_poly.pdbx_seq_one_letter_code
_entity_poly.pdbx_strand_id
1 'polypeptide(L)'
;MVYTVDRRIFAIYGVLPHVNIKDVYIVAGAAALLLTLRFIVAGVNNGSKSKCPSLFTFIIDKLNIAKEGKSYKLAESLWYLCWHTTSLACTIAVFCDEYGTPDNHKWLYHFMNDLKGIWFFTESYEDVVRKTITWPDLIMSPKAKILTLVSIGFWISCCVYIHWETRRSDMRIMRFHHFTTVALLIINYVYSFHRIGLVCSKVL
;
A
#
# COMPACT_ATOMS: atom_id res chain seq x y z
N MET A 1 13.05 -33.76 -11.55
CA MET A 1 11.70 -34.25 -11.19
C MET A 1 10.71 -33.42 -12.01
N VAL A 2 10.18 -34.00 -13.09
CA VAL A 2 9.30 -33.32 -14.05
C VAL A 2 7.88 -33.35 -13.48
N TYR A 3 7.38 -32.19 -13.05
CA TYR A 3 5.99 -32.07 -12.61
C TYR A 3 5.11 -31.58 -13.76
N THR A 4 4.10 -32.38 -14.05
CA THR A 4 3.08 -32.23 -15.09
C THR A 4 2.37 -30.88 -15.06
N VAL A 5 2.37 -30.21 -16.21
CA VAL A 5 1.96 -28.81 -16.47
C VAL A 5 0.45 -28.68 -16.79
N ASP A 6 -0.28 -29.78 -16.90
CA ASP A 6 -1.49 -29.83 -17.76
C ASP A 6 -2.86 -29.46 -17.17
N ARG A 7 -2.94 -28.80 -16.00
CA ARG A 7 -4.25 -28.36 -15.44
C ARG A 7 -4.21 -27.00 -14.73
N ARG A 8 -3.66 -25.97 -15.36
CA ARG A 8 -3.71 -24.59 -14.81
C ARG A 8 -4.14 -23.59 -15.87
N ILE A 9 -5.36 -23.06 -15.70
CA ILE A 9 -6.01 -22.12 -16.63
C ILE A 9 -5.33 -20.74 -16.65
N PHE A 10 -4.42 -20.47 -15.71
CA PHE A 10 -3.54 -19.28 -15.72
C PHE A 10 -2.12 -19.65 -15.27
N ALA A 11 -1.34 -20.28 -16.14
CA ALA A 11 0.10 -20.44 -15.97
C ALA A 11 0.83 -19.28 -16.69
N ILE A 12 0.92 -18.12 -16.05
CA ILE A 12 1.96 -17.14 -16.41
C ILE A 12 3.27 -17.71 -15.88
N TYR A 13 4.02 -18.37 -16.76
CA TYR A 13 5.34 -18.93 -16.47
C TYR A 13 6.22 -17.85 -15.81
N GLY A 14 6.66 -18.10 -14.56
CA GLY A 14 7.63 -17.26 -13.85
C GLY A 14 7.09 -16.40 -12.72
N VAL A 15 5.81 -16.54 -12.34
CA VAL A 15 5.21 -15.72 -11.28
C VAL A 15 4.65 -16.65 -10.20
N LEU A 16 5.19 -16.50 -8.97
CA LEU A 16 4.67 -16.94 -7.66
C LEU A 16 5.22 -18.23 -7.00
N PRO A 17 6.33 -18.12 -6.26
CA PRO A 17 6.58 -18.92 -5.05
C PRO A 17 6.05 -18.28 -3.75
N HIS A 18 5.71 -16.97 -3.73
CA HIS A 18 5.62 -16.20 -2.47
C HIS A 18 4.22 -15.72 -2.04
N VAL A 19 3.21 -15.74 -2.92
CA VAL A 19 1.86 -15.32 -2.53
C VAL A 19 1.14 -16.49 -1.87
N ASN A 20 0.79 -16.26 -0.61
CA ASN A 20 0.06 -17.19 0.20
C ASN A 20 -1.42 -16.78 0.23
N ILE A 21 -2.33 -17.74 0.26
CA ILE A 21 -3.75 -17.46 0.48
C ILE A 21 -3.99 -16.70 1.81
N LYS A 22 -3.10 -16.89 2.79
CA LYS A 22 -3.06 -16.11 4.04
C LYS A 22 -2.96 -14.60 3.81
N ASP A 23 -2.29 -14.18 2.75
CA ASP A 23 -2.09 -12.76 2.43
C ASP A 23 -3.41 -12.10 2.02
N VAL A 24 -4.31 -12.85 1.37
CA VAL A 24 -5.66 -12.37 1.02
C VAL A 24 -6.46 -12.03 2.29
N TYR A 25 -6.37 -12.86 3.32
CA TYR A 25 -7.04 -12.58 4.60
C TYR A 25 -6.44 -11.36 5.31
N ILE A 26 -5.13 -11.13 5.21
CA ILE A 26 -4.49 -9.92 5.74
C ILE A 26 -5.01 -8.68 5.01
N VAL A 27 -5.08 -8.71 3.68
CA VAL A 27 -5.60 -7.60 2.87
C VAL A 27 -7.07 -7.33 3.19
N ALA A 28 -7.90 -8.37 3.22
CA ALA A 28 -9.32 -8.25 3.53
C ALA A 28 -9.56 -7.72 4.95
N GLY A 29 -8.81 -8.24 5.93
CA GLY A 29 -8.83 -7.77 7.31
C GLY A 29 -8.41 -6.31 7.44
N ALA A 30 -7.31 -5.92 6.80
CA ALA A 30 -6.84 -4.54 6.77
C ALA A 30 -7.87 -3.60 6.10
N ALA A 31 -8.47 -4.01 4.98
CA ALA A 31 -9.50 -3.23 4.29
C ALA A 31 -10.73 -3.02 5.18
N ALA A 32 -11.22 -4.07 5.83
CA ALA A 32 -12.37 -3.99 6.74
C ALA A 32 -12.07 -3.12 7.97
N LEU A 33 -10.88 -3.29 8.57
CA LEU A 33 -10.45 -2.51 9.72
C LEU A 33 -10.31 -1.02 9.38
N LEU A 34 -9.65 -0.69 8.26
CA LEU A 34 -9.45 0.70 7.83
C LEU A 34 -10.76 1.35 7.39
N LEU A 35 -11.65 0.61 6.75
CA LEU A 35 -13.01 1.08 6.42
C LEU A 35 -13.79 1.44 7.70
N THR A 36 -13.74 0.56 8.71
CA THR A 36 -14.41 0.77 9.99
C THR A 36 -13.81 1.96 10.74
N LEU A 37 -12.48 2.03 10.80
CA LEU A 37 -11.77 3.12 11.46
C LEU A 37 -12.10 4.47 10.79
N ARG A 38 -12.12 4.50 9.45
CA ARG A 38 -12.52 5.69 8.70
C ARG A 38 -13.96 6.10 9.03
N PHE A 39 -14.89 5.14 9.08
CA PHE A 39 -16.28 5.44 9.40
C PHE A 39 -16.42 6.11 10.78
N ILE A 40 -15.68 5.64 11.78
CA ILE A 40 -15.68 6.21 13.14
C ILE A 40 -15.03 7.60 13.15
N VAL A 41 -13.89 7.73 12.47
CA VAL A 41 -13.02 8.90 12.59
C VAL A 41 -13.47 10.05 11.67
N ALA A 42 -13.76 9.77 10.40
CA ALA A 42 -14.14 10.75 9.38
C ALA A 42 -15.63 10.74 9.04
N GLY A 43 -16.36 9.63 9.26
CA GLY A 43 -17.79 9.53 8.96
C GLY A 43 -18.06 9.22 7.49
N VAL A 44 -19.31 9.38 7.04
CA VAL A 44 -19.76 9.24 5.64
C VAL A 44 -20.68 10.40 5.27
N ASN A 45 -20.48 11.01 4.10
CA ASN A 45 -21.36 12.06 3.58
C ASN A 45 -22.39 11.51 2.58
N ASN A 46 -23.60 11.22 3.11
CA ASN A 46 -24.74 10.75 2.33
C ASN A 46 -25.80 11.84 2.08
N GLY A 47 -25.46 13.13 2.16
CA GLY A 47 -26.42 14.23 1.96
C GLY A 47 -27.45 14.40 3.09
N SER A 48 -27.61 13.41 3.96
CA SER A 48 -28.33 13.52 5.24
C SER A 48 -27.34 13.87 6.35
N LYS A 49 -27.65 14.89 7.18
CA LYS A 49 -26.88 15.16 8.40
C LYS A 49 -26.94 13.91 9.28
N SER A 50 -25.81 13.22 9.45
CA SER A 50 -25.69 12.09 10.37
C SER A 50 -26.06 12.57 11.77
N LYS A 51 -26.87 11.78 12.50
CA LYS A 51 -27.22 12.07 13.91
C LYS A 51 -26.00 11.96 14.84
N CYS A 52 -24.97 11.22 14.42
CA CYS A 52 -23.72 11.07 15.17
C CYS A 52 -22.58 11.72 14.36
N PRO A 53 -21.99 12.83 14.85
CA PRO A 53 -20.80 13.42 14.23
C PRO A 53 -19.61 12.45 14.40
N SER A 54 -18.78 12.32 13.35
CA SER A 54 -17.53 11.57 13.42
C SER A 54 -16.52 12.28 14.32
N LEU A 55 -15.53 11.56 14.83
CA LEU A 55 -14.56 12.08 15.80
C LEU A 55 -13.87 13.37 15.30
N PHE A 56 -13.46 13.41 14.04
CA PHE A 56 -12.86 14.61 13.46
C PHE A 56 -13.86 15.75 13.30
N THR A 57 -15.09 15.48 12.85
CA THR A 57 -16.10 16.56 12.74
C THR A 57 -16.42 17.17 14.10
N PHE A 58 -16.51 16.35 15.16
CA PHE A 58 -16.70 16.85 16.53
C PHE A 58 -15.55 17.76 16.99
N ILE A 59 -14.29 17.36 16.75
CA ILE A 59 -13.11 18.18 17.11
C ILE A 59 -13.07 19.48 16.30
N ILE A 60 -13.30 19.39 14.99
CA ILE A 60 -13.29 20.53 14.06
C ILE A 60 -14.36 21.56 14.44
N ASP A 61 -15.58 21.10 14.71
CA ASP A 61 -16.71 21.96 15.06
C ASP A 61 -16.50 22.59 16.45
N LYS A 62 -15.94 21.85 17.42
CA LYS A 62 -15.58 22.37 18.74
C LYS A 62 -14.51 23.47 18.68
N LEU A 63 -13.55 23.34 17.76
CA LEU A 63 -12.48 24.32 17.58
C LEU A 63 -12.81 25.42 16.57
N ASN A 64 -13.98 25.36 15.92
CA ASN A 64 -14.43 26.28 14.88
C ASN A 64 -13.39 26.53 13.76
N ILE A 65 -12.71 25.46 13.31
CA ILE A 65 -11.61 25.54 12.34
C ILE A 65 -12.12 25.54 10.89
N ALA A 66 -13.22 24.84 10.61
CA ALA A 66 -13.71 24.65 9.25
C ALA A 66 -14.61 25.80 8.79
N LYS A 67 -14.55 26.09 7.48
CA LYS A 67 -15.55 26.91 6.80
C LYS A 67 -16.94 26.28 6.93
N GLU A 68 -17.97 27.11 7.04
CA GLU A 68 -19.36 26.66 7.18
C GLU A 68 -19.74 25.59 6.16
N GLY A 69 -20.26 24.46 6.65
CA GLY A 69 -20.68 23.32 5.82
C GLY A 69 -19.53 22.53 5.16
N LYS A 70 -18.27 22.77 5.53
CA LYS A 70 -17.09 22.04 5.00
C LYS A 70 -16.36 21.18 6.04
N SER A 71 -16.86 21.07 7.27
CA SER A 71 -16.25 20.26 8.34
C SER A 71 -15.98 18.81 7.92
N TYR A 72 -16.90 18.19 7.18
CA TYR A 72 -16.72 16.84 6.65
C TYR A 72 -15.55 16.71 5.67
N LYS A 73 -15.37 17.68 4.76
CA LYS A 73 -14.24 17.65 3.81
C LYS A 73 -12.91 17.77 4.54
N LEU A 74 -12.86 18.59 5.58
CA LEU A 74 -11.66 18.69 6.41
C LEU A 74 -11.40 17.39 7.19
N ALA A 75 -12.44 16.75 7.73
CA ALA A 75 -12.33 15.44 8.38
C ALA A 75 -11.80 14.36 7.41
N GLU A 76 -12.27 14.35 6.16
CA GLU A 76 -11.74 13.46 5.13
C GLU A 76 -10.26 13.74 4.84
N SER A 77 -9.88 15.01 4.67
CA SER A 77 -8.47 15.38 4.48
C SER A 77 -7.58 14.98 5.66
N LEU A 78 -8.07 15.12 6.90
CA LEU A 78 -7.35 14.67 8.09
C LEU A 78 -7.16 13.15 8.12
N TRP A 79 -8.15 12.38 7.67
CA TRP A 79 -8.02 10.92 7.56
C TRP A 79 -6.90 10.52 6.59
N TYR A 80 -6.88 11.12 5.40
CA TYR A 80 -5.80 10.88 4.45
C TYR A 80 -4.46 11.36 5.00
N LEU A 81 -4.40 12.52 5.66
CA LEU A 81 -3.18 13.02 6.30
C LEU A 81 -2.64 12.00 7.32
N CYS A 82 -3.48 11.50 8.23
CA CYS A 82 -3.09 10.48 9.20
C CYS A 82 -2.54 9.23 8.52
N TRP A 83 -3.20 8.75 7.45
CA TRP A 83 -2.73 7.61 6.69
C TRP A 83 -1.36 7.86 6.04
N HIS A 84 -1.20 8.98 5.32
CA HIS A 84 0.04 9.32 4.62
C HIS A 84 1.20 9.52 5.61
N THR A 85 0.98 10.21 6.73
CA THR A 85 2.01 10.36 7.77
C THR A 85 2.42 9.03 8.39
N THR A 86 1.44 8.17 8.72
CA THR A 86 1.73 6.86 9.33
C THR A 86 2.45 5.94 8.36
N SER A 87 1.95 5.84 7.12
CA SER A 87 2.57 5.00 6.09
C SER A 87 3.96 5.52 5.70
N LEU A 88 4.21 6.82 5.76
CA LEU A 88 5.54 7.40 5.53
C LEU A 88 6.51 6.98 6.64
N ALA A 89 6.09 7.14 7.89
CA ALA A 89 6.88 6.72 9.04
C ALA A 89 7.19 5.20 9.00
N CYS A 90 6.21 4.37 8.66
CA CYS A 90 6.40 2.94 8.48
C CYS A 90 7.36 2.63 7.32
N THR A 91 7.25 3.36 6.20
CA THR A 91 8.15 3.17 5.04
C THR A 91 9.59 3.54 5.39
N ILE A 92 9.80 4.65 6.11
CA ILE A 92 11.13 5.03 6.62
C ILE A 92 11.67 3.94 7.55
N ALA A 93 10.85 3.40 8.46
CA ALA A 93 11.27 2.32 9.35
C ALA A 93 11.66 1.04 8.58
N VAL A 94 10.92 0.70 7.51
CA VAL A 94 11.29 -0.40 6.61
C VAL A 94 12.59 -0.08 5.89
N PHE A 95 12.79 1.14 5.38
CA PHE A 95 14.06 1.52 4.75
C PHE A 95 15.24 1.42 5.70
N CYS A 96 15.11 1.84 6.95
CA CYS A 96 16.17 1.63 7.94
C CYS A 96 16.48 0.14 8.14
N ASP A 97 15.45 -0.72 8.13
CA ASP A 97 15.66 -2.17 8.21
C ASP A 97 16.32 -2.74 6.95
N GLU A 98 15.92 -2.27 5.76
CA GLU A 98 16.42 -2.66 4.44
C GLU A 98 17.80 -2.06 4.11
N TYR A 99 18.24 -1.04 4.84
CA TYR A 99 19.62 -0.54 4.81
C TYR A 99 20.58 -1.53 5.46
N GLY A 100 20.14 -2.18 6.53
CA GLY A 100 20.94 -3.15 7.29
C GLY A 100 21.72 -2.51 8.44
N THR A 101 22.60 -3.31 9.04
CA THR A 101 23.49 -2.90 10.14
C THR A 101 24.92 -2.76 9.63
N PRO A 102 25.85 -2.13 10.39
CA PRO A 102 27.27 -2.05 9.99
C PRO A 102 27.90 -3.42 9.70
N ASP A 103 27.42 -4.48 10.37
CA ASP A 103 27.91 -5.85 10.20
C ASP A 103 27.20 -6.61 9.06
N ASN A 104 26.02 -6.14 8.62
CA ASN A 104 25.21 -6.80 7.60
C ASN A 104 24.51 -5.77 6.70
N HIS A 105 25.20 -5.36 5.66
CA HIS A 105 24.67 -4.48 4.62
C HIS A 105 23.65 -5.22 3.76
N LYS A 106 22.49 -4.57 3.55
CA LYS A 106 21.43 -5.09 2.68
C LYS A 106 21.39 -4.33 1.36
N TRP A 107 20.46 -4.71 0.47
CA TRP A 107 20.36 -4.15 -0.88
C TRP A 107 20.27 -2.61 -0.90
N LEU A 108 19.61 -1.97 0.08
CA LEU A 108 19.44 -0.51 0.07
C LEU A 108 20.77 0.20 0.33
N TYR A 109 21.63 -0.34 1.21
CA TYR A 109 22.97 0.19 1.41
C TYR A 109 23.77 0.19 0.10
N HIS A 110 23.74 -0.93 -0.62
CA HIS A 110 24.45 -1.04 -1.89
C HIS A 110 23.85 -0.16 -2.99
N PHE A 111 22.52 -0.07 -3.05
CA PHE A 111 21.82 0.82 -3.97
C PHE A 111 22.17 2.29 -3.72
N MET A 112 22.20 2.74 -2.46
CA MET A 112 22.52 4.13 -2.12
C MET A 112 23.97 4.51 -2.42
N ASN A 113 24.90 3.54 -2.37
CA ASN A 113 26.33 3.78 -2.64
C ASN A 113 26.68 3.71 -4.12
N ASP A 114 26.05 2.83 -4.90
CA ASP A 114 26.39 2.61 -6.31
C ASP A 114 25.38 3.24 -7.28
N LEU A 115 24.16 3.55 -6.81
CA LEU A 115 23.02 4.09 -7.56
C LEU A 115 22.64 3.30 -8.83
N LYS A 116 23.16 2.07 -8.97
CA LYS A 116 22.83 1.17 -10.08
C LYS A 116 21.49 0.49 -9.83
N GLY A 117 20.65 0.46 -10.85
CA GLY A 117 19.35 -0.25 -10.80
C GLY A 117 19.45 -1.76 -10.64
N ILE A 118 20.66 -2.36 -10.73
CA ILE A 118 20.86 -3.81 -10.56
C ILE A 118 20.43 -4.30 -9.17
N TRP A 119 20.54 -3.45 -8.15
CA TRP A 119 20.14 -3.76 -6.77
C TRP A 119 18.64 -3.95 -6.58
N PHE A 120 17.80 -3.58 -7.57
CA PHE A 120 16.38 -3.90 -7.56
C PHE A 120 16.09 -5.36 -7.95
N PHE A 121 17.02 -6.03 -8.64
CA PHE A 121 16.81 -7.34 -9.25
C PHE A 121 17.71 -8.44 -8.67
N THR A 122 18.62 -8.08 -7.78
CA THR A 122 19.69 -8.95 -7.27
C THR A 122 19.76 -8.90 -5.75
N GLU A 123 19.92 -10.06 -5.10
CA GLU A 123 19.89 -10.18 -3.63
C GLU A 123 21.21 -9.81 -2.95
N SER A 124 22.33 -10.28 -3.50
CA SER A 124 23.64 -10.19 -2.85
C SER A 124 24.73 -9.56 -3.74
N TYR A 125 25.82 -9.13 -3.13
CA TYR A 125 27.00 -8.66 -3.87
C TYR A 125 27.60 -9.76 -4.75
N GLU A 126 27.61 -11.02 -4.28
CA GLU A 126 28.10 -12.16 -5.06
C GLU A 126 27.32 -12.33 -6.37
N ASP A 127 26.00 -12.13 -6.32
CA ASP A 127 25.16 -12.23 -7.50
C ASP A 127 25.46 -11.13 -8.52
N VAL A 128 25.76 -9.91 -8.05
CA VAL A 128 26.19 -8.80 -8.92
C VAL A 128 27.51 -9.14 -9.61
N VAL A 129 28.48 -9.70 -8.87
CA VAL A 129 29.78 -10.12 -9.43
C VAL A 129 29.61 -11.25 -10.44
N ARG A 130 28.74 -12.21 -10.16
CA ARG A 130 28.42 -13.34 -11.05
C ARG A 130 27.48 -12.97 -12.20
N LYS A 131 26.98 -11.73 -12.24
CA LYS A 131 25.97 -11.25 -13.19
C LYS A 131 24.70 -12.11 -13.19
N THR A 132 24.32 -12.61 -12.03
CA THR A 132 23.09 -13.38 -11.81
C THR A 132 21.96 -12.45 -11.36
N ILE A 133 20.79 -12.63 -11.96
CA ILE A 133 19.57 -11.93 -11.59
C ILE A 133 18.76 -12.87 -10.69
N THR A 134 18.45 -12.42 -9.48
CA THR A 134 17.69 -13.21 -8.49
C THR A 134 16.18 -13.08 -8.69
N TRP A 135 15.72 -11.97 -9.28
CA TRP A 135 14.33 -11.81 -9.68
C TRP A 135 13.91 -12.94 -10.64
N PRO A 136 12.73 -13.57 -10.47
CA PRO A 136 11.59 -13.19 -9.61
C PRO A 136 11.62 -13.71 -8.16
N ASP A 137 12.63 -14.49 -7.78
CA ASP A 137 12.73 -15.18 -6.49
C ASP A 137 13.30 -14.29 -5.35
N LEU A 138 13.19 -12.96 -5.49
CA LEU A 138 13.60 -12.01 -4.46
C LEU A 138 12.74 -12.17 -3.21
N ILE A 139 13.40 -12.41 -2.08
CA ILE A 139 12.74 -12.61 -0.79
C ILE A 139 12.32 -11.26 -0.22
N MET A 140 11.01 -11.06 -0.06
CA MET A 140 10.47 -9.86 0.56
C MET A 140 10.59 -9.96 2.09
N SER A 141 11.12 -8.92 2.73
CA SER A 141 11.15 -8.89 4.20
C SER A 141 9.73 -8.91 4.79
N PRO A 142 9.51 -9.54 5.95
CA PRO A 142 8.19 -9.59 6.56
C PRO A 142 7.57 -8.20 6.80
N LYS A 143 8.40 -7.20 7.14
CA LYS A 143 7.98 -5.82 7.37
C LYS A 143 7.51 -5.16 6.07
N ALA A 144 8.30 -5.28 4.99
CA ALA A 144 7.92 -4.77 3.67
C ALA A 144 6.65 -5.45 3.13
N LYS A 145 6.50 -6.75 3.39
CA LYS A 145 5.32 -7.52 3.04
C LYS A 145 4.07 -7.01 3.75
N ILE A 146 4.10 -6.88 5.07
CA ILE A 146 2.95 -6.36 5.84
C ILE A 146 2.58 -4.95 5.38
N LEU A 147 3.56 -4.06 5.20
CA LEU A 147 3.32 -2.69 4.72
C LEU A 147 2.63 -2.69 3.34
N THR A 148 3.08 -3.56 2.43
CA THR A 148 2.49 -3.70 1.10
C THR A 148 1.05 -4.21 1.16
N LEU A 149 0.79 -5.26 1.95
CA LEU A 149 -0.54 -5.85 2.09
C LEU A 149 -1.54 -4.88 2.76
N VAL A 150 -1.12 -4.16 3.80
CA VAL A 150 -1.95 -3.16 4.46
C VAL A 150 -2.23 -1.97 3.53
N SER A 151 -1.24 -1.57 2.72
CA SER A 151 -1.44 -0.53 1.70
C SER A 151 -2.47 -0.95 0.64
N ILE A 152 -2.42 -2.19 0.15
CA ILE A 152 -3.45 -2.73 -0.75
C ILE A 152 -4.82 -2.67 -0.07
N GLY A 153 -4.91 -3.08 1.19
CA GLY A 153 -6.16 -3.03 1.98
C GLY A 153 -6.71 -1.61 2.12
N PHE A 154 -5.85 -0.62 2.38
CA PHE A 154 -6.25 0.79 2.44
C PHE A 154 -6.87 1.27 1.14
N TRP A 155 -6.20 1.06 0.01
CA TRP A 155 -6.70 1.52 -1.28
C TRP A 155 -7.99 0.80 -1.70
N ILE A 156 -8.17 -0.48 -1.33
CA ILE A 156 -9.45 -1.18 -1.48
C ILE A 156 -10.54 -0.54 -0.62
N SER A 157 -10.25 -0.17 0.62
CA SER A 157 -11.22 0.52 1.50
C SER A 157 -11.67 1.86 0.90
N CYS A 158 -10.76 2.59 0.23
CA CYS A 158 -11.08 3.81 -0.50
C CYS A 158 -12.01 3.55 -1.69
N CYS A 159 -11.80 2.46 -2.45
CA CYS A 159 -12.70 2.06 -3.54
C CYS A 159 -14.13 1.82 -3.05
N VAL A 160 -14.29 1.10 -1.93
CA VAL A 160 -15.59 0.84 -1.31
C VAL A 160 -16.25 2.15 -0.89
N TYR A 161 -15.50 3.03 -0.26
CA TYR A 161 -16.06 4.29 0.21
C TYR A 161 -16.47 5.24 -0.92
N ILE A 162 -15.66 5.35 -1.98
CA ILE A 162 -16.01 6.17 -3.14
C ILE A 162 -17.31 5.66 -3.78
N HIS A 163 -17.65 4.38 -3.65
CA HIS A 163 -18.94 3.86 -4.08
C HIS A 163 -20.11 4.29 -3.19
N TRP A 164 -19.88 4.45 -1.89
CA TRP A 164 -20.89 4.85 -0.90
C TRP A 164 -21.18 6.37 -0.95
N GLU A 165 -20.16 7.19 -1.17
CA GLU A 165 -20.26 8.65 -1.07
C GLU A 165 -21.09 9.33 -2.17
N THR A 166 -21.72 10.45 -1.82
CA THR A 166 -22.50 11.29 -2.75
C THR A 166 -21.73 11.70 -4.02
N ARG A 167 -22.47 11.80 -5.12
CA ARG A 167 -21.92 11.89 -6.48
C ARG A 167 -21.25 13.24 -6.75
N ARG A 168 -19.91 13.29 -6.68
CA ARG A 168 -19.08 14.41 -7.18
C ARG A 168 -18.83 14.33 -8.70
N SER A 169 -18.60 15.47 -9.34
CA SER A 169 -18.42 15.55 -10.81
C SER A 169 -17.17 14.80 -11.31
N ASP A 170 -16.14 14.69 -10.46
CA ASP A 170 -14.86 14.03 -10.70
C ASP A 170 -14.84 12.53 -10.33
N MET A 171 -15.97 11.94 -9.92
CA MET A 171 -16.04 10.55 -9.44
C MET A 171 -15.51 9.50 -10.41
N ARG A 172 -15.69 9.69 -11.72
CA ARG A 172 -15.24 8.69 -12.72
C ARG A 172 -13.72 8.60 -12.74
N ILE A 173 -13.05 9.74 -12.76
CA ILE A 173 -11.58 9.83 -12.77
C ILE A 173 -11.03 9.29 -11.45
N MET A 174 -11.65 9.67 -10.31
CA MET A 174 -11.21 9.20 -8.99
C MET A 174 -11.36 7.69 -8.83
N ARG A 175 -12.47 7.09 -9.29
CA ARG A 175 -12.63 5.62 -9.28
C ARG A 175 -11.59 4.91 -10.14
N PHE A 176 -11.35 5.42 -11.35
CA PHE A 176 -10.33 4.86 -12.25
C PHE A 176 -8.93 4.94 -11.64
N HIS A 177 -8.58 6.08 -11.03
CA HIS A 177 -7.33 6.26 -10.32
C HIS A 177 -7.14 5.22 -9.21
N HIS A 178 -8.14 5.06 -8.33
CA HIS A 178 -8.06 4.11 -7.22
C HIS A 178 -7.99 2.66 -7.69
N PHE A 179 -8.79 2.29 -8.70
CA PHE A 179 -8.74 0.97 -9.31
C PHE A 179 -7.36 0.67 -9.91
N THR A 180 -6.79 1.63 -10.64
CA THR A 180 -5.45 1.52 -11.23
C THR A 180 -4.38 1.39 -10.15
N THR A 181 -4.46 2.19 -9.08
CA THR A 181 -3.53 2.09 -7.95
C THR A 181 -3.60 0.72 -7.26
N VAL A 182 -4.80 0.18 -7.01
CA VAL A 182 -4.96 -1.18 -6.45
C VAL A 182 -4.36 -2.23 -7.38
N ALA A 183 -4.66 -2.17 -8.68
CA ALA A 183 -4.12 -3.11 -9.65
C ALA A 183 -2.59 -3.08 -9.70
N LEU A 184 -1.99 -1.87 -9.72
CA LEU A 184 -0.54 -1.71 -9.70
C LEU A 184 0.10 -2.25 -8.42
N LEU A 185 -0.53 -2.07 -7.26
CA LEU A 185 -0.01 -2.63 -6.00
C LEU A 185 -0.08 -4.16 -5.97
N ILE A 186 -1.15 -4.75 -6.50
CA ILE A 186 -1.27 -6.21 -6.62
C ILE A 186 -0.20 -6.74 -7.57
N ILE A 187 0.00 -6.12 -8.74
CA ILE A 187 1.05 -6.49 -9.68
C ILE A 187 2.43 -6.35 -9.02
N ASN A 188 2.70 -5.24 -8.33
CA ASN A 188 3.94 -5.03 -7.59
C ASN A 188 4.22 -6.17 -6.58
N TYR A 189 3.18 -6.61 -5.86
CA TYR A 189 3.29 -7.71 -4.90
C TYR A 189 3.53 -9.07 -5.59
N VAL A 190 2.74 -9.36 -6.62
CA VAL A 190 2.76 -10.63 -7.36
C VAL A 190 4.08 -10.85 -8.12
N TYR A 191 4.65 -9.79 -8.68
CA TYR A 191 5.92 -9.82 -9.42
C TYR A 191 7.15 -9.51 -8.54
N SER A 192 7.00 -9.47 -7.20
CA SER A 192 8.10 -9.19 -6.26
C SER A 192 8.83 -7.85 -6.52
N PHE A 193 8.20 -6.87 -7.16
CA PHE A 193 8.79 -5.54 -7.41
C PHE A 193 8.84 -4.62 -6.18
N HIS A 194 8.71 -5.20 -4.98
CA HIS A 194 8.63 -4.49 -3.70
C HIS A 194 9.75 -3.46 -3.47
N ARG A 195 10.99 -3.70 -3.93
CA ARG A 195 12.07 -2.71 -3.79
C ARG A 195 11.81 -1.44 -4.59
N ILE A 196 11.37 -1.60 -5.84
CA ILE A 196 10.91 -0.48 -6.69
C ILE A 196 9.69 0.16 -6.06
N GLY A 197 8.74 -0.67 -5.60
CA GLY A 197 7.55 -0.24 -4.89
C GLY A 197 7.84 0.56 -3.62
N LEU A 198 8.92 0.27 -2.88
CA LEU A 198 9.34 1.01 -1.69
C LEU A 198 9.97 2.35 -2.07
N VAL A 199 10.90 2.36 -3.03
CA VAL A 199 11.58 3.60 -3.49
C VAL A 199 10.61 4.55 -4.17
N CYS A 200 9.73 4.01 -5.02
CA CYS A 200 8.70 4.77 -5.70
C CYS A 200 7.40 4.88 -4.88
N SER A 201 7.37 4.39 -3.64
CA SER A 201 6.14 4.20 -2.88
C SER A 201 5.29 5.45 -2.89
N LYS A 202 4.07 5.30 -3.42
CA LYS A 202 3.00 6.30 -3.50
C LYS A 202 2.33 6.50 -2.15
N VAL A 203 3.14 6.81 -1.15
CA VAL A 203 2.70 7.36 0.13
C VAL A 203 2.55 8.89 0.05
N LEU A 204 2.87 9.49 -1.09
CA LEU A 204 2.49 10.84 -1.50
C LEU A 204 1.23 10.83 -2.37
#